data_AF-A0A0F3GQB9-F1
#
_entry.id   AF-A0A0F3GQB9-F1
#
_cell.length_a   1.000
_cell.length_b   1.000
_cell.length_c   1.000
_cell.angle_alpha   90.00
_cell.angle_beta   90.00
_cell.angle_gamma   90.00
#
_symmetry.space_group_name_H-M   'P 1'
#
loop_
_entity.id
_entity.type
_entity.pdbx_description
1 polymer ?
#
loop_
_entity_poly.entity_id
_entity_poly.type
_entity_poly.pdbx_seq_one_letter_code
_entity_poly.pdbx_strand_id
1 'polypeptide(L)'
;MVCLSFLTPLTAYGSVDTAGANEVFQKASAYYAQGKYDSAIARYEGLLAAGVESGNLYYNLGNCYFKAGDIGRSILSYERAGRLIPHDPDLKANYEFVLSQAPNREKIQQADPVKRSLGQVFVLLTINGICIILSVLYLFA
;
A
#
# COMPACT_ATOMS: atom_id res chain seq x y z
N MET A 1 -5.64 -46.97 0.72
CA MET A 1 -5.39 -45.80 -0.15
C MET A 1 -5.22 -44.61 0.78
N VAL A 2 -3.97 -44.28 1.10
CA VAL A 2 -3.58 -43.33 2.15
C VAL A 2 -3.81 -41.89 1.69
N CYS A 3 -4.30 -41.06 2.61
CA CYS A 3 -4.28 -39.59 2.71
C CYS A 3 -4.17 -38.75 1.44
N LEU A 4 -5.13 -37.85 1.23
CA LEU A 4 -4.94 -36.42 1.54
C LEU A 4 -6.29 -35.70 1.42
N SER A 5 -7.07 -35.72 2.51
CA SER A 5 -8.03 -34.64 2.75
C SER A 5 -7.19 -33.37 2.97
N PHE A 6 -7.06 -32.56 1.92
CA PHE A 6 -6.55 -31.20 2.06
C PHE A 6 -7.52 -30.44 2.95
N LEU A 7 -7.21 -30.44 4.24
CA LEU A 7 -7.75 -29.52 5.22
C LEU A 7 -7.13 -28.15 4.89
N THR A 8 -7.62 -27.49 3.84
CA THR A 8 -7.39 -26.06 3.77
C THR A 8 -8.07 -25.47 5.01
N PRO A 9 -7.36 -24.69 5.84
CA PRO A 9 -8.05 -23.93 6.85
C PRO A 9 -9.06 -23.08 6.09
N LEU A 10 -10.34 -23.35 6.36
CA LEU A 10 -11.44 -22.47 6.02
C LEU A 10 -11.15 -21.16 6.77
N THR A 11 -10.30 -20.32 6.18
CA THR A 11 -10.32 -18.91 6.52
C THR A 11 -11.71 -18.48 6.12
N ALA A 12 -12.57 -18.35 7.13
CA ALA A 12 -13.78 -17.57 7.00
C ALA A 12 -13.31 -16.19 6.52
N TYR A 13 -13.28 -16.01 5.21
CA TYR A 13 -13.27 -14.70 4.58
C TYR A 13 -14.65 -14.15 4.93
N GLY A 14 -14.77 -13.68 6.18
CA GLY A 14 -15.93 -12.92 6.62
C GLY A 14 -16.10 -11.85 5.56
N SER A 15 -17.26 -11.83 4.91
CA SER A 15 -17.56 -10.88 3.86
C SER A 15 -17.36 -9.50 4.46
N VAL A 16 -16.18 -8.92 4.24
CA VAL A 16 -15.87 -7.56 4.61
C VAL A 16 -16.94 -6.75 3.93
N ASP A 17 -17.79 -6.08 4.71
CA ASP A 17 -18.84 -5.23 4.18
C ASP A 17 -18.17 -4.09 3.41
N THR A 18 -18.01 -4.29 2.11
CA THR A 18 -17.30 -3.36 1.22
C THR A 18 -18.06 -2.05 1.07
N ALA A 19 -19.38 -2.07 1.21
CA ALA A 19 -20.22 -0.88 1.19
C ALA A 19 -19.97 -0.03 2.44
N GLY A 20 -20.03 -0.65 3.63
CA GLY A 20 -19.68 0.01 4.89
C GLY A 20 -18.23 0.50 4.92
N ALA A 21 -17.29 -0.29 4.38
CA ALA A 21 -15.89 0.09 4.30
C ALA A 21 -15.67 1.33 3.40
N ASN A 22 -16.36 1.40 2.26
CA ASN A 22 -16.29 2.56 1.38
C ASN A 22 -16.89 3.81 2.04
N GLU A 23 -18.01 3.69 2.76
CA GLU A 23 -18.59 4.82 3.51
C GLU A 23 -17.60 5.37 4.55
N VAL A 24 -17.00 4.49 5.35
CA VAL A 24 -16.00 4.86 6.36
C VAL A 24 -14.79 5.52 5.70
N PHE A 25 -14.35 5.01 4.54
CA PHE A 25 -13.26 5.60 3.76
C PHE A 25 -13.60 7.03 3.30
N GLN A 26 -14.79 7.25 2.74
CA GLN A 26 -15.20 8.59 2.29
C GLN A 26 -15.32 9.55 3.47
N LYS A 27 -15.82 9.08 4.62
CA LYS A 27 -15.90 9.88 5.84
C LYS A 27 -14.51 10.26 6.38
N ALA A 28 -13.55 9.34 6.32
CA ALA A 28 -12.15 9.62 6.66
C ALA A 28 -11.55 10.68 5.73
N SER A 29 -11.78 10.56 4.41
CA SER A 29 -11.35 11.55 3.41
C SER A 29 -11.97 12.93 3.67
N ALA A 30 -13.24 12.98 4.09
CA ALA A 30 -13.91 14.22 4.47
C ALA A 30 -13.30 14.84 5.74
N TYR A 31 -12.93 14.05 6.74
CA TYR A 31 -12.20 14.55 7.91
C TYR A 31 -10.84 15.12 7.52
N TYR A 32 -10.11 14.44 6.62
CA TYR A 32 -8.85 14.95 6.09
C TYR A 32 -9.02 16.30 5.39
N ALA A 33 -10.03 16.44 4.52
CA ALA A 33 -10.33 17.70 3.83
C ALA A 33 -10.69 18.85 4.80
N GLN A 34 -11.24 18.52 5.97
CA GLN A 34 -11.52 19.48 7.05
C GLN A 34 -10.31 19.77 7.96
N GLY A 35 -9.14 19.21 7.69
CA GLY A 35 -7.95 19.34 8.54
C GLY A 35 -8.01 18.54 9.84
N LYS A 36 -9.01 17.66 10.01
CA LYS A 36 -9.20 16.82 11.20
C LYS A 36 -8.42 15.52 11.05
N TYR A 37 -7.10 15.62 11.06
CA TYR A 37 -6.19 14.51 10.71
C TYR A 37 -6.30 13.34 11.68
N ASP A 38 -6.37 13.57 13.00
CA ASP A 38 -6.52 12.50 13.99
C ASP A 38 -7.82 11.71 13.81
N SER A 39 -8.92 12.42 13.50
CA SER A 39 -10.21 11.78 13.19
C SER A 39 -10.15 10.96 11.90
N ALA A 40 -9.42 11.43 10.88
CA ALA A 40 -9.23 10.69 9.65
C ALA A 40 -8.38 9.41 9.89
N ILE A 41 -7.29 9.53 10.64
CA ILE A 41 -6.42 8.42 11.04
C ILE A 41 -7.24 7.34 11.75
N ALA A 42 -8.02 7.70 12.77
CA ALA A 42 -8.83 6.75 13.52
C ALA A 42 -9.80 5.95 12.63
N ARG A 43 -10.36 6.57 11.59
CA ARG A 43 -11.25 5.90 10.64
C ARG A 43 -10.51 4.97 9.69
N TYR A 44 -9.37 5.42 9.14
CA TYR A 44 -8.54 4.58 8.27
C TYR A 44 -7.94 3.39 9.04
N GLU A 45 -7.50 3.58 10.28
CA GLU A 45 -7.01 2.48 11.12
C GLU A 45 -8.12 1.51 11.51
N GLY A 46 -9.34 1.99 11.73
CA GLY A 46 -10.52 1.13 11.93
C GLY A 46 -10.80 0.23 10.73
N LEU A 47 -10.60 0.74 9.51
CA LEU A 47 -10.70 -0.07 8.28
C LEU A 47 -9.61 -1.15 8.23
N LEU A 48 -8.36 -0.79 8.55
CA LEU A 48 -7.27 -1.76 8.63
C LEU A 48 -7.54 -2.84 9.68
N ALA A 49 -8.06 -2.47 10.84
CA ALA A 49 -8.42 -3.40 11.90
C ALA A 49 -9.56 -4.36 11.49
N ALA A 50 -10.43 -3.93 10.57
CA ALA A 50 -11.46 -4.75 9.97
C ALA A 50 -10.95 -5.63 8.79
N GLY A 51 -9.64 -5.61 8.51
CA GLY A 51 -9.03 -6.36 7.42
C GLY A 51 -9.19 -5.73 6.04
N VAL A 52 -9.66 -4.48 5.95
CA VAL A 52 -9.74 -3.74 4.69
C VAL A 52 -8.35 -3.17 4.39
N GLU A 53 -7.69 -3.71 3.38
CA GLU A 53 -6.39 -3.23 2.91
C GLU A 53 -6.45 -2.78 1.45
N SER A 54 -5.89 -1.61 1.16
CA SER A 54 -5.69 -1.15 -0.23
C SER A 54 -4.57 -0.12 -0.30
N GLY A 55 -3.96 0.03 -1.48
CA GLY A 55 -2.92 1.04 -1.72
C GLY A 55 -3.40 2.45 -1.41
N ASN A 56 -4.63 2.78 -1.84
CA ASN A 56 -5.25 4.10 -1.62
C ASN A 56 -5.50 4.39 -0.13
N LEU A 57 -5.89 3.37 0.64
CA LEU A 57 -6.08 3.51 2.08
C LEU A 57 -4.75 3.82 2.77
N TYR A 58 -3.70 3.07 2.47
CA TYR A 58 -2.37 3.34 3.01
C TYR A 58 -1.82 4.70 2.57
N TYR A 59 -2.02 5.09 1.30
CA TYR A 59 -1.63 6.40 0.79
C TYR A 59 -2.33 7.55 1.55
N ASN A 60 -3.65 7.46 1.73
CA ASN A 60 -4.40 8.49 2.46
C ASN A 60 -4.05 8.53 3.96
N LEU A 61 -3.82 7.37 4.58
CA LEU A 61 -3.34 7.30 5.96
C LEU A 61 -1.95 7.93 6.08
N GLY A 62 -1.07 7.71 5.11
CA GLY A 62 0.25 8.35 5.03
C GLY A 62 0.16 9.87 4.93
N ASN A 63 -0.75 10.38 4.09
CA ASN A 63 -1.05 11.81 3.99
C ASN A 63 -1.54 12.39 5.33
N CYS A 64 -2.42 11.68 6.03
CA CYS A 64 -2.93 12.12 7.34
C CYS A 64 -1.80 12.18 8.38
N TYR A 65 -0.98 11.13 8.46
CA TYR A 65 0.16 11.09 9.38
C TYR A 65 1.16 12.21 9.12
N PHE A 66 1.46 12.47 7.85
CA PHE A 66 2.33 13.58 7.47
C PHE A 66 1.77 14.92 7.97
N LYS A 67 0.47 15.17 7.72
CA LYS A 67 -0.19 16.41 8.16
C LYS A 67 -0.33 16.53 9.67
N ALA A 68 -0.40 15.42 10.39
CA ALA A 68 -0.34 15.37 11.85
C ALA A 68 1.09 15.54 12.42
N GLY A 69 2.12 15.61 11.55
CA GLY A 69 3.53 15.75 11.94
C GLY A 69 4.22 14.43 12.27
N ASP A 70 3.55 13.29 12.11
CA ASP A 70 4.13 11.97 12.34
C ASP A 70 4.79 11.43 11.06
N ILE A 71 6.01 11.91 10.83
CA ILE A 71 6.81 11.54 9.65
C ILE A 71 7.10 10.04 9.60
N GLY A 72 7.35 9.41 10.77
CA GLY A 72 7.69 7.99 10.84
C GLY A 72 6.54 7.09 10.38
N ARG A 73 5.33 7.29 10.93
CA ARG A 73 4.15 6.54 10.50
C ARG A 73 3.73 6.86 9.08
N SER A 74 3.92 8.11 8.63
CA SER A 74 3.69 8.50 7.24
C SER A 74 4.54 7.70 6.26
N ILE A 75 5.85 7.61 6.50
CA ILE A 75 6.79 6.81 5.71
C ILE A 75 6.34 5.36 5.64
N LEU A 76 6.05 4.75 6.79
CA LEU A 76 5.60 3.35 6.85
C LEU A 76 4.32 3.12 6.04
N SER A 77 3.35 4.06 6.12
CA SER A 77 2.13 3.98 5.34
C SER A 77 2.39 4.08 3.84
N TYR A 78 3.25 5.00 3.39
CA TYR A 78 3.60 5.10 1.97
C TYR A 78 4.37 3.87 1.46
N GLU A 79 5.26 3.28 2.27
CA GLU A 79 5.93 2.03 1.89
C GLU A 79 4.93 0.88 1.68
N ARG A 80 3.91 0.77 2.54
CA ARG A 80 2.84 -0.21 2.36
C ARG A 80 2.00 0.08 1.13
N ALA A 81 1.66 1.35 0.89
CA ALA A 81 0.99 1.76 -0.33
C ALA A 81 1.79 1.37 -1.58
N GLY A 82 3.10 1.59 -1.57
CA GLY A 82 4.01 1.31 -2.70
C GLY A 82 4.12 -0.17 -3.05
N ARG A 83 3.82 -1.08 -2.10
CA ARG A 83 3.72 -2.52 -2.40
C ARG A 83 2.46 -2.88 -3.18
N LEU A 84 1.39 -2.11 -3.03
CA LEU A 84 0.08 -2.38 -3.63
C LEU A 84 -0.17 -1.58 -4.91
N ILE A 85 0.37 -0.36 -4.97
CA ILE A 85 0.27 0.55 -6.13
C ILE A 85 1.66 1.06 -6.55
N PRO A 86 2.60 0.17 -6.94
CA PRO A 86 4.00 0.50 -7.17
C PRO A 86 4.27 1.50 -8.32
N HIS A 87 3.29 1.73 -9.19
CA HIS A 87 3.40 2.61 -10.36
C HIS A 87 2.60 3.91 -10.21
N ASP A 88 2.10 4.20 -9.00
CA ASP A 88 1.35 5.43 -8.75
C ASP A 88 2.31 6.63 -8.61
N PRO A 89 2.24 7.63 -9.53
CA PRO A 89 3.17 8.74 -9.53
C PRO A 89 2.94 9.72 -8.36
N ASP A 90 1.71 9.86 -7.89
CA ASP A 90 1.36 10.76 -6.79
C ASP A 90 1.87 10.20 -5.46
N LEU A 91 1.70 8.89 -5.25
CA LEU A 91 2.32 8.17 -4.15
C LEU A 91 3.82 8.37 -4.15
N LYS A 92 4.49 8.16 -5.29
CA LYS A 92 5.95 8.30 -5.38
C LYS A 92 6.38 9.73 -5.02
N ALA A 93 5.72 10.73 -5.60
CA ALA A 93 6.04 12.13 -5.33
C ALA A 93 5.84 12.51 -3.86
N ASN A 94 4.71 12.11 -3.26
CA ASN A 94 4.43 12.39 -1.86
C ASN A 94 5.39 11.65 -0.93
N TYR A 95 5.71 10.40 -1.24
CA TYR A 95 6.64 9.62 -0.44
C TYR A 95 8.05 10.23 -0.46
N GLU A 96 8.55 10.61 -1.65
CA GLU A 96 9.84 11.29 -1.79
C GLU A 96 9.87 12.63 -1.05
N PHE A 97 8.77 13.39 -1.11
CA PHE A 97 8.63 14.64 -0.35
C PHE A 97 8.72 14.39 1.16
N VAL A 98 7.99 13.41 1.70
CA VAL A 98 8.07 13.10 3.14
C VAL A 98 9.44 12.58 3.55
N LEU A 99 10.09 11.76 2.72
CA LEU A 99 11.48 11.32 2.96
C LEU A 99 12.47 12.49 3.01
N SER A 100 12.25 13.54 2.21
CA SER A 100 13.10 14.75 2.24
C SER A 100 12.99 15.53 3.54
N GLN A 101 11.85 15.41 4.24
CA GLN A 101 11.61 16.04 5.55
C GLN A 101 12.12 15.18 6.72
N ALA A 102 12.54 13.93 6.47
CA ALA A 102 12.96 13.01 7.51
C ALA A 102 14.42 13.31 7.97
N PRO A 103 14.67 13.46 9.27
CA PRO A 103 16.00 13.82 9.79
C PRO A 103 17.09 12.76 9.57
N ASN A 104 16.74 11.55 9.10
CA ASN A 104 17.66 10.44 8.85
C ASN A 104 17.40 9.74 7.51
N ARG A 105 17.08 10.51 6.46
CA ARG A 105 16.78 9.99 5.11
C ARG A 105 17.77 8.92 4.63
N GLU A 106 19.06 9.12 4.84
CA GLU A 106 20.11 8.22 4.36
C GLU A 106 19.96 6.79 4.90
N LYS A 107 19.51 6.64 6.15
CA LYS A 107 19.29 5.32 6.76
C LYS A 107 18.03 4.64 6.23
N ILE A 108 17.00 5.41 5.90
CA ILE A 108 15.73 4.92 5.36
C ILE A 108 15.90 4.46 3.91
N GLN A 109 16.72 5.18 3.14
CA GLN A 109 16.95 4.90 1.72
C GLN A 109 18.02 3.82 1.46
N GLN A 110 18.76 3.39 2.49
CA GLN A 110 19.67 2.24 2.45
C GLN A 110 18.86 0.92 2.40
N ALA A 111 18.11 0.73 1.31
CA ALA A 111 17.58 -0.56 0.96
C ALA A 111 18.78 -1.46 0.59
N ASP A 112 18.85 -2.63 1.23
CA ASP A 112 19.80 -3.68 0.87
C ASP A 112 19.75 -3.88 -0.66
N PRO A 113 20.89 -3.73 -1.38
CA PRO A 113 20.92 -3.86 -2.83
C PRO A 113 20.33 -5.19 -3.32
N VAL A 114 20.41 -6.25 -2.50
CA VAL A 114 19.78 -7.54 -2.78
C VAL A 114 18.25 -7.44 -2.72
N LYS A 115 17.69 -6.78 -1.70
CA LYS A 115 16.24 -6.55 -1.59
C LYS A 115 15.72 -5.68 -2.74
N ARG A 116 16.49 -4.68 -3.16
CA ARG A 116 16.13 -3.80 -4.28
C ARG A 116 16.02 -4.59 -5.59
N SER A 117 17.05 -5.39 -5.90
CA SER A 117 17.05 -6.23 -7.10
C SER A 117 15.94 -7.29 -7.06
N LEU A 118 15.70 -7.91 -5.91
CA LEU A 118 14.62 -8.88 -5.73
C LEU A 118 13.23 -8.27 -5.93
N GLY A 119 13.01 -7.05 -5.43
CA GLY A 119 11.76 -6.31 -5.64
C GLY A 119 11.52 -5.99 -7.12
N GLN A 120 12.55 -5.61 -7.88
CA GLN A 120 12.44 -5.35 -9.31
C GLN A 120 12.06 -6.60 -10.11
N VAL A 121 12.64 -7.75 -9.78
CA VAL A 121 12.26 -9.04 -10.38
C VAL A 121 10.80 -9.38 -10.08
N PHE A 122 10.35 -9.16 -8.84
CA PHE A 122 8.95 -9.40 -8.46
C PHE A 122 7.98 -8.49 -9.22
N VAL A 123 8.34 -7.21 -9.42
CA VAL A 123 7.54 -6.26 -10.23
C VAL A 123 7.47 -6.70 -11.70
N LEU A 124 8.58 -7.18 -12.28
CA LEU A 124 8.61 -7.70 -13.65
C LEU A 124 7.78 -8.97 -13.83
N LEU A 125 7.65 -9.80 -12.78
CA LEU A 125 6.82 -11.01 -12.77
C LEU A 125 5.34 -10.73 -12.49
N THR A 126 4.93 -9.47 -12.32
CA THR A 126 3.50 -9.14 -12.27
C THR A 126 2.83 -9.43 -13.61
N ILE A 127 1.51 -9.66 -13.61
CA ILE A 127 0.72 -9.92 -14.83
C ILE A 127 0.98 -8.84 -15.90
N ASN A 128 1.02 -7.57 -15.48
CA ASN A 128 1.31 -6.44 -16.37
C ASN A 128 2.72 -6.53 -16.96
N GLY A 129 3.73 -6.89 -16.15
CA GLY A 129 5.11 -7.04 -16.61
C GLY A 129 5.27 -8.18 -17.62
N ILE A 130 4.66 -9.34 -17.35
CA ILE A 130 4.67 -10.49 -18.27
C ILE A 130 3.97 -10.14 -19.59
N CYS A 131 2.83 -9.44 -19.54
CA CYS A 131 2.13 -9.00 -20.76
C CYS A 131 3.02 -8.12 -21.63
N ILE A 132 3.73 -7.14 -21.05
CA ILE A 132 4.64 -6.26 -21.81
C ILE A 132 5.76 -7.08 -22.46
N ILE A 133 6.37 -8.01 -21.72
CA ILE A 133 7.45 -8.86 -22.23
C ILE A 133 6.96 -9.71 -23.41
N LEU A 134 5.79 -10.33 -23.29
CA LEU A 134 5.21 -11.15 -24.35
C LEU A 134 4.82 -10.31 -25.58
N SER A 135 4.28 -9.10 -25.39
CA SER A 135 3.98 -8.18 -26.50
C SER A 135 5.24 -7.77 -27.26
N VAL A 136 6.34 -7.48 -26.55
CA VAL A 136 7.63 -7.17 -27.17
C VAL A 136 8.15 -8.39 -27.93
N LEU A 137 8.17 -9.58 -27.32
CA LEU A 137 8.64 -10.80 -27.99
C LEU A 137 7.84 -11.13 -29.26
N TYR A 138 6.52 -10.90 -29.27
CA TYR A 138 5.67 -11.10 -30.44
C TYR A 138 5.98 -10.12 -31.58
N LEU A 139 6.32 -8.86 -31.26
CA LEU A 139 6.66 -7.85 -32.28
C LEU A 139 8.03 -8.09 -32.94
N PHE A 140 8.90 -8.88 -32.30
CA PHE A 140 10.26 -9.18 -32.77
C PHE A 140 10.45 -10.65 -33.20
N ALA A 141 9.38 -11.43 -33.29
CA ALA A 141 9.35 -12.81 -33.81
C ALA A 141 8.69 -12.85 -35.19
#